data_AF-A0AAD1K180-F1
#
_entry.id   AF-A0AAD1K180-F1
#
_cell.length_a   1.000
_cell.length_b   1.000
_cell.length_c   1.000
_cell.angle_alpha   90.00
_cell.angle_beta   90.00
_cell.angle_gamma   90.00
#
_symmetry.space_group_name_H-M   'P 1'
#
loop_
_entity.id
_entity.type
_entity.pdbx_description
1 polymer ?
#
loop_
_entity_poly.entity_id
_entity_poly.type
_entity_poly.pdbx_seq_one_letter_code
_entity_poly.pdbx_strand_id
1 'polypeptide(L)'
;MCDLAEIYHIYDYKQLSPLKIAVFSIGLNEESRIKMKMSGQKFPINTLLLAGIQDRLSMSLWFKTEDGQKGKNRPKLVTDIINKPKEKTDRKIRFHSGEDFEKYRQQLFQKGGGS
;
A
#
# COMPACT_ATOMS: atom_id res chain seq x y z
N MET A 1 2.29 18.18 -4.92
CA MET A 1 3.43 18.79 -5.65
C MET A 1 3.82 17.88 -6.80
N CYS A 2 4.20 18.41 -7.97
CA CYS A 2 4.52 17.66 -9.21
C CYS A 2 6.05 17.56 -9.37
N ASP A 3 6.58 16.44 -9.89
CA ASP A 3 8.04 16.24 -10.03
C ASP A 3 8.71 17.28 -10.93
N LEU A 4 8.04 17.72 -12.00
CA LEU A 4 8.56 18.74 -12.91
C LEU A 4 8.71 20.12 -12.22
N ALA A 5 7.80 20.44 -11.30
CA ALA A 5 7.86 21.67 -10.54
C ALA A 5 8.97 21.62 -9.47
N GLU A 6 9.22 20.44 -8.92
CA GLU A 6 10.22 20.22 -7.87
C GLU A 6 11.65 20.27 -8.43
N ILE A 7 11.90 19.63 -9.58
CA ILE A 7 13.24 19.50 -10.15
C ILE A 7 13.57 20.60 -11.16
N TYR A 8 12.61 20.99 -12.00
CA TYR A 8 12.85 21.92 -13.11
C TYR A 8 12.16 23.27 -12.95
N HIS A 9 11.44 23.50 -11.83
CA HIS A 9 10.64 24.71 -11.60
C HIS A 9 9.59 24.98 -12.70
N ILE A 10 9.11 23.92 -13.36
CA ILE A 10 8.04 24.00 -14.35
C ILE A 10 6.70 23.84 -13.64
N TYR A 11 6.05 24.96 -13.32
CA TYR A 11 4.77 24.98 -12.61
C TYR A 11 3.56 24.78 -13.55
N ASP A 12 3.61 25.36 -14.74
CA ASP A 12 2.60 25.17 -15.78
C ASP A 12 3.18 24.39 -16.97
N TYR A 13 3.14 23.06 -16.85
CA TYR A 13 3.66 22.19 -17.89
C TYR A 13 2.85 22.25 -19.19
N LYS A 14 1.60 22.75 -19.17
CA LYS A 14 0.74 22.81 -20.37
C LYS A 14 1.23 23.81 -21.42
N GLN A 15 2.10 24.75 -21.02
CA GLN A 15 2.75 25.69 -21.94
C GLN A 15 3.85 25.02 -22.78
N LEU A 16 4.27 23.81 -22.42
CA LEU A 16 5.31 23.06 -23.12
C LEU A 16 4.70 22.05 -24.08
N SER A 17 5.43 21.75 -25.16
CA SER A 17 5.02 20.67 -26.08
C SER A 17 5.07 19.30 -25.38
N PRO A 18 4.21 18.35 -25.76
CA PRO A 18 4.21 16.99 -25.20
C PRO A 18 5.58 16.30 -25.26
N LEU A 19 6.31 16.49 -26.35
CA LEU A 19 7.64 15.92 -26.54
C LEU A 19 8.65 16.47 -25.53
N LYS A 20 8.59 17.78 -25.24
CA LYS A 20 9.48 18.42 -24.26
C LYS A 20 9.17 17.93 -22.84
N ILE A 21 7.90 17.75 -22.51
CA ILE A 21 7.46 17.18 -21.22
C ILE A 21 7.97 15.74 -21.08
N ALA A 22 7.91 14.93 -22.14
CA ALA A 22 8.39 13.55 -22.13
C ALA A 22 9.90 13.49 -21.88
N VAL A 23 10.69 14.34 -22.53
CA VAL A 23 12.14 14.43 -22.31
C VAL A 23 12.45 14.77 -20.85
N PHE A 24 11.80 15.77 -20.28
CA PHE A 24 11.98 16.11 -18.86
C PHE A 24 11.56 14.97 -17.93
N SER A 25 10.44 14.31 -18.21
CA SER A 25 9.93 13.20 -17.39
C SER A 25 10.89 11.99 -17.41
N ILE A 26 11.51 11.70 -18.55
CA ILE A 26 12.49 10.61 -18.67
C ILE A 26 13.80 10.96 -17.94
N GLY A 27 14.18 12.24 -17.93
CA GLY A 27 15.37 12.75 -17.26
C GLY A 27 15.27 12.86 -15.73
N LEU A 28 14.10 12.60 -15.15
CA LEU A 28 13.93 12.56 -13.70
C LEU A 28 14.69 11.37 -13.08
N ASN A 29 15.05 11.51 -11.80
CA ASN A 29 15.65 10.42 -11.03
C ASN A 29 14.70 9.21 -10.91
N GLU A 30 15.25 8.02 -10.71
CA GLU A 30 14.46 6.77 -10.64
C GLU A 30 13.51 6.73 -9.43
N GLU A 31 13.81 7.49 -8.39
CA GLU A 31 12.95 7.65 -7.21
C GLU A 31 11.88 8.75 -7.35
N SER A 32 11.78 9.38 -8.53
CA SER A 32 10.73 10.39 -8.79
C SER A 32 9.36 9.72 -8.85
N ARG A 33 8.31 10.45 -8.47
CA ARG A 33 6.95 9.88 -8.42
C ARG A 33 6.51 9.36 -9.78
N ILE A 34 6.88 10.02 -10.87
CA ILE A 34 6.61 9.58 -12.25
C ILE A 34 7.35 8.27 -12.56
N LYS A 35 8.66 8.18 -12.31
CA LYS A 35 9.45 6.97 -12.57
C LYS A 35 9.02 5.78 -11.71
N MET A 36 8.77 6.03 -10.43
CA MET A 36 8.22 5.03 -9.52
C MET A 36 6.83 4.54 -9.98
N LYS A 37 5.95 5.45 -10.42
CA LYS A 37 4.63 5.07 -10.94
C LYS A 37 4.73 4.27 -12.24
N MET A 38 5.66 4.63 -13.13
CA MET A 38 5.91 3.89 -14.38
C MET A 38 6.45 2.49 -14.13
N SER A 39 7.31 2.32 -13.12
CA SER A 39 7.86 1.01 -12.73
C SER A 39 6.92 0.19 -11.83
N GLY A 40 5.74 0.72 -11.49
CA GLY A 40 4.79 0.07 -10.57
C GLY A 40 5.30 -0.02 -9.13
N GLN A 41 6.39 0.69 -8.79
CA GLN A 41 6.97 0.69 -7.46
C GLN A 41 6.21 1.66 -6.56
N LYS A 42 5.80 1.16 -5.38
CA LYS A 42 5.09 1.96 -4.38
C LYS A 42 6.02 2.70 -3.42
N PHE A 43 7.23 2.16 -3.22
CA PHE A 43 8.24 2.69 -2.32
C PHE A 43 9.61 2.65 -2.99
N PRO A 44 10.54 3.57 -2.64
CA PRO A 44 11.91 3.51 -3.12
C PRO A 44 12.57 2.18 -2.78
N ILE A 45 13.47 1.72 -3.66
CA ILE A 45 14.17 0.44 -3.47
C ILE A 45 14.92 0.37 -2.14
N ASN A 46 15.54 1.48 -1.73
CA ASN A 46 16.26 1.56 -0.47
C ASN A 46 15.32 1.35 0.73
N THR A 47 14.11 1.91 0.69
CA THR A 47 13.09 1.69 1.71
C THR A 47 12.67 0.21 1.79
N LEU A 48 12.49 -0.43 0.64
CA LEU A 48 12.15 -1.86 0.58
C LEU A 48 13.29 -2.74 1.12
N LEU A 49 14.54 -2.42 0.79
CA LEU A 49 15.71 -3.11 1.30
C LEU A 49 15.84 -2.97 2.82
N LEU A 50 15.67 -1.75 3.35
CA LEU A 50 15.70 -1.49 4.79
C LEU A 50 14.60 -2.25 5.55
N ALA A 51 13.36 -2.23 5.04
CA ALA A 51 12.27 -3.01 5.60
C ALA A 51 12.59 -4.52 5.58
N GLY A 52 13.13 -5.02 4.45
CA GLY A 52 13.50 -6.43 4.31
C GLY A 52 14.68 -6.85 5.21
N ILE A 53 15.60 -5.95 5.55
CA ILE A 53 16.68 -6.18 6.51
C ILE A 53 16.09 -6.29 7.93
N GLN A 54 15.25 -5.33 8.32
CA GLN A 54 14.61 -5.33 9.62
C GLN A 54 13.75 -6.58 9.82
N ASP A 55 12.97 -6.98 8.80
CA ASP A 55 12.16 -8.19 8.85
C ASP A 55 12.98 -9.45 9.08
N ARG A 56 14.07 -9.61 8.34
CA ARG A 56 14.99 -10.74 8.52
C ARG A 56 15.61 -10.73 9.91
N LEU A 57 16.05 -9.57 10.40
CA LEU A 57 16.64 -9.43 11.73
C LEU A 57 15.64 -9.80 12.84
N SER A 58 14.42 -9.24 12.79
CA SER A 58 13.38 -9.52 13.78
C SER A 58 12.96 -10.98 13.77
N MET A 59 12.83 -11.60 12.60
CA MET A 59 12.56 -13.03 12.49
C MET A 59 13.71 -13.88 13.04
N SER A 60 14.96 -13.56 12.70
CA SER A 60 16.13 -14.28 13.20
C SER A 60 16.28 -14.18 14.72
N LEU A 61 15.98 -13.02 15.31
CA LEU A 61 15.97 -12.85 16.76
C LEU A 61 14.83 -13.66 17.40
N TRP A 62 13.64 -13.60 16.82
CA TRP A 62 12.47 -14.33 17.32
C TRP A 62 12.68 -15.85 17.30
N PHE A 63 13.30 -16.43 16.27
CA PHE A 63 13.61 -17.87 16.24
C PHE A 63 14.51 -18.34 17.40
N LYS A 64 15.25 -17.42 18.03
CA LYS A 64 16.12 -17.71 19.17
C LYS A 64 15.43 -17.55 20.53
N THR A 65 14.16 -17.16 20.57
CA THR A 65 13.40 -17.00 21.83
C THR A 65 12.56 -18.25 22.13
N GLU A 66 12.11 -18.40 23.38
CA GLU A 66 11.15 -19.45 23.74
C GLU A 66 9.83 -19.32 22.95
N ASP A 67 9.40 -18.09 22.70
CA ASP A 67 8.23 -17.80 21.89
C ASP A 67 8.42 -18.31 20.46
N GLY A 68 9.61 -18.12 19.88
CA GLY A 68 9.98 -18.69 18.58
C GLY A 68 9.86 -20.21 18.53
N GLN A 69 10.41 -20.89 19.54
CA GLN A 69 10.34 -22.35 19.66
C GLN A 69 8.90 -22.86 19.81
N LYS A 70 8.06 -22.11 20.52
CA LYS A 70 6.64 -22.42 20.77
C LYS A 70 5.70 -21.87 19.68
N GLY A 71 6.24 -21.19 18.67
CA GLY A 71 5.46 -20.57 17.58
C GLY A 71 4.55 -19.41 17.98
N LYS A 72 4.81 -18.77 19.13
CA LYS A 72 4.01 -17.67 19.69
C LYS A 72 4.61 -16.31 19.35
N ASN A 73 3.78 -15.25 19.34
CA ASN A 73 4.23 -13.86 19.22
C ASN A 73 5.14 -13.58 18.01
N ARG A 74 4.86 -14.19 16.86
CA ARG A 74 5.65 -13.98 15.64
C ARG A 74 5.65 -12.49 15.25
N PRO A 75 6.83 -11.89 14.97
CA PRO A 75 6.92 -10.50 14.55
C PRO A 75 6.12 -10.26 13.28
N LYS A 76 5.46 -9.10 13.22
CA LYS A 76 4.83 -8.63 11.99
C LYS A 76 5.91 -8.13 11.04
N LEU A 77 5.85 -8.57 9.79
CA LEU A 77 6.79 -8.12 8.76
C LEU A 77 6.40 -6.74 8.26
N VAL A 78 7.32 -5.78 8.30
CA VAL A 78 7.13 -4.42 7.78
C VAL A 78 6.91 -4.46 6.28
N THR A 79 7.63 -5.32 5.55
CA THR A 79 7.39 -5.51 4.11
C THR A 79 5.95 -5.94 3.81
N ASP A 80 5.35 -6.81 4.62
CA ASP A 80 3.94 -7.17 4.49
C ASP A 80 3.02 -5.99 4.79
N ILE A 81 3.31 -5.22 5.84
CA ILE A 81 2.49 -4.07 6.24
C ILE A 81 2.46 -3.00 5.14
N ILE A 82 3.60 -2.69 4.53
CA ILE A 82 3.71 -1.62 3.54
C ILE A 82 3.20 -2.07 2.15
N ASN A 83 3.42 -3.34 1.79
CA ASN A 83 3.01 -3.90 0.50
C ASN A 83 1.58 -4.40 0.48
N LYS A 84 0.97 -4.68 1.65
CA LYS A 84 -0.45 -5.00 1.70
C LYS A 84 -1.22 -3.89 1.00
N PRO A 85 -1.96 -4.19 -0.08
CA PRO A 85 -2.96 -3.26 -0.54
C PRO A 85 -3.84 -2.98 0.67
N LYS A 86 -4.19 -1.70 0.92
CA LYS A 86 -5.31 -1.43 1.82
C LYS A 86 -6.44 -2.24 1.22
N GLU A 87 -6.83 -3.35 1.85
CA GLU A 87 -8.11 -3.94 1.57
C GLU A 87 -9.06 -2.76 1.70
N LYS A 88 -9.68 -2.37 0.58
CA LYS A 88 -10.95 -1.70 0.69
C LYS A 88 -11.76 -2.74 1.44
N THR A 89 -11.91 -2.57 2.74
CA THR A 89 -13.05 -3.12 3.45
C THR A 89 -14.27 -2.38 2.91
N ASP A 90 -14.54 -2.50 1.61
CA ASP A 90 -15.84 -2.30 1.02
C ASP A 90 -16.65 -3.54 1.42
N ARG A 91 -16.91 -3.65 2.73
CA ARG A 91 -18.29 -3.93 3.11
C ARG A 91 -19.07 -2.63 3.03
N LYS A 92 -19.00 -1.92 1.89
CA LYS A 92 -20.07 -0.99 1.53
C LYS A 92 -21.21 -1.86 1.04
N ILE A 93 -21.89 -2.49 1.97
CA ILE A 93 -23.17 -3.13 1.68
C ILE A 93 -24.10 -1.96 1.36
N ARG A 94 -24.37 -1.77 0.08
CA ARG A 94 -25.34 -0.79 -0.41
C ARG A 94 -26.64 -1.55 -0.64
N PHE A 95 -27.71 -1.05 -0.05
CA PHE A 95 -29.04 -1.60 -0.26
C PHE A 95 -29.75 -0.77 -1.32
N HIS A 96 -30.41 -1.44 -2.24
CA HIS A 96 -31.19 -0.78 -3.30
C HIS A 96 -32.60 -0.41 -2.81
N SER A 97 -33.04 -0.96 -1.67
CA SER A 97 -34.33 -0.71 -1.04
C SER A 97 -34.29 -0.96 0.48
N GLY A 98 -35.32 -0.49 1.21
CA GLY A 98 -35.47 -0.77 2.65
C GLY A 98 -35.73 -2.24 2.95
N GLU A 99 -36.37 -2.98 2.04
CA GLU A 99 -36.61 -4.42 2.19
C GLU A 99 -35.31 -5.23 2.08
N ASP A 100 -34.39 -4.83 1.20
CA ASP A 100 -33.07 -5.47 1.08
C ASP A 100 -32.25 -5.33 2.37
N PHE A 101 -32.38 -4.18 3.03
CA PHE A 101 -31.78 -3.96 4.34
C PHE A 101 -32.38 -4.89 5.40
N GLU A 102 -33.71 -5.00 5.47
CA GLU A 102 -34.37 -5.80 6.50
C GLU A 102 -34.12 -7.30 6.34
N LYS A 103 -34.07 -7.80 5.09
CA LYS A 103 -33.67 -9.19 4.81
C LYS A 103 -32.24 -9.48 5.26
N TYR A 104 -31.31 -8.57 4.96
CA TYR A 104 -29.92 -8.71 5.39
C TYR A 104 -29.79 -8.64 6.92
N ARG A 105 -30.54 -7.74 7.55
CA ARG A 105 -30.62 -7.58 9.00
C ARG A 105 -31.12 -8.87 9.68
N GLN A 106 -32.17 -9.50 9.17
CA GLN A 106 -32.67 -10.78 9.69
C GLN A 106 -31.63 -11.91 9.59
N GLN A 107 -30.89 -11.98 8.47
CA GLN A 107 -29.82 -12.96 8.30
C GLN A 107 -28.65 -12.76 9.28
N LEU A 108 -28.33 -11.52 9.64
CA LEU A 108 -27.32 -11.23 10.66
C LEU A 108 -27.75 -11.72 12.05
N PHE A 109 -29.01 -11.51 12.42
CA PHE A 109 -29.52 -11.97 13.71
C PHE A 109 -29.63 -13.50 13.79
N GLN A 110 -29.93 -14.19 12.69
CA GLN A 110 -29.89 -15.66 12.64
C GLN A 110 -28.48 -16.24 12.77
N LYS A 111 -27.46 -15.55 12.24
CA LYS A 111 -26.06 -15.99 12.34
C LYS A 111 -25.36 -15.58 13.64
N GLY A 112 -25.87 -14.58 14.35
CA GLY A 112 -25.31 -14.09 15.62
C GLY A 112 -25.90 -14.72 16.89
N GLY A 113 -26.79 -15.71 16.76
CA GLY A 113 -27.48 -16.38 17.86
C GLY A 113 -26.95 -17.77 18.19
N GLY A 114 -25.63 -17.95 18.19
CA GLY A 114 -24.97 -19.19 18.62
C GLY A 114 -23.66 -18.85 19.32
N SER A 115 -23.66 -19.04 20.64
CA SER A 115 -22.48 -19.03 21.52
C SER A 115 -21.41 -20.02 21.07
#